data_AF-B1VQM7-F1
#
_entry.id   AF-B1VQM7-F1
#
_cell.length_a   1.000
_cell.length_b   1.000
_cell.length_c   1.000
_cell.angle_alpha   90.00
_cell.angle_beta   90.00
_cell.angle_gamma   90.00
#
_symmetry.space_group_name_H-M   'P 1'
#
loop_
_entity.id
_entity.type
_entity.pdbx_description
1 polymer ?
#
loop_
_entity_poly.entity_id
_entity_poly.type
_entity_poly.pdbx_seq_one_letter_code
_entity_poly.pdbx_strand_id
1 'polypeptide(L)'
;MDCACGAIRSAPVGVCPWGAPAPGETTDKGVRRAMTDRDRRSVLRLSSAAAITAGLVAGEGGIAHAARRAARRIVLTGRRTGANIPDVLTAGVPYFVRYELSDARGDSVGTENAHCLPVAVGLDGSFVVATLVLSLDDGLITAATGFERPLPAVTEPPVEARPWSHLFAITGGTGAYTGASGSITIDHPARDEDVLTIDLAEASP
;
A
#
# COMPACT_ATOMS: atom_id res chain seq x y z
N MET A 1 -31.90 -60.49 13.73
CA MET A 1 -32.60 -59.61 12.77
C MET A 1 -31.75 -59.58 11.51
N ASP A 2 -32.12 -60.44 10.57
CA ASP A 2 -31.52 -60.61 9.25
C ASP A 2 -32.14 -59.67 8.20
N CYS A 3 -31.50 -59.66 7.02
CA CYS A 3 -31.80 -59.00 5.72
C CYS A 3 -31.31 -57.54 5.59
N ALA A 4 -30.21 -57.20 4.89
CA ALA A 4 -29.74 -57.45 3.51
C ALA A 4 -30.38 -56.55 2.43
N CYS A 5 -29.57 -55.65 1.84
CA CYS A 5 -29.39 -55.35 0.40
C CYS A 5 -28.45 -54.12 0.30
N GLY A 6 -27.36 -54.05 -0.46
CA GLY A 6 -26.99 -54.77 -1.68
C GLY A 6 -26.81 -53.77 -2.84
N ALA A 7 -25.57 -53.31 -3.02
CA ALA A 7 -24.90 -52.69 -4.18
C ALA A 7 -25.69 -52.24 -5.44
N ILE A 8 -25.31 -51.06 -5.98
CA ILE A 8 -25.24 -50.82 -7.43
C ILE A 8 -23.85 -50.31 -7.81
N ARG A 9 -23.24 -51.02 -8.78
CA ARG A 9 -21.95 -50.82 -9.42
C ARG A 9 -22.02 -49.76 -10.53
N SER A 10 -20.89 -49.06 -10.71
CA SER A 10 -20.15 -48.81 -11.97
C SER A 10 -20.89 -48.44 -13.27
N ALA A 11 -20.51 -47.29 -13.85
CA ALA A 11 -20.48 -47.03 -15.30
C ALA A 11 -19.51 -45.85 -15.63
N PRO A 12 -18.98 -45.74 -16.86
CA PRO A 12 -17.59 -45.38 -17.15
C PRO A 12 -17.36 -44.04 -17.89
N VAL A 13 -16.08 -43.62 -17.90
CA VAL A 13 -15.28 -42.96 -18.98
C VAL A 13 -16.01 -42.03 -19.98
N GLY A 14 -15.55 -40.76 -20.04
CA GLY A 14 -15.54 -40.03 -21.31
C GLY A 14 -15.60 -38.49 -21.24
N VAL A 15 -14.45 -37.86 -21.53
CA VAL A 15 -14.30 -36.57 -22.24
C VAL A 15 -14.53 -35.24 -21.49
N CYS A 16 -13.43 -34.55 -21.17
CA CYS A 16 -13.31 -33.09 -21.32
C CYS A 16 -12.55 -32.81 -22.65
N PRO A 17 -12.51 -31.58 -23.21
CA PRO A 17 -13.42 -30.43 -23.17
C PRO A 17 -13.68 -29.85 -24.59
N TRP A 18 -14.89 -29.36 -24.89
CA TRP A 18 -15.17 -28.59 -26.12
C TRP A 18 -14.80 -27.12 -25.89
N GLY A 19 -14.11 -26.36 -26.74
CA GLY A 19 -13.56 -26.58 -28.07
C GLY A 19 -13.19 -25.20 -28.65
N ALA A 20 -11.90 -24.92 -28.82
CA ALA A 20 -11.43 -23.78 -29.59
C ALA A 20 -11.24 -24.18 -31.06
N PRO A 21 -11.46 -23.26 -32.00
CA PRO A 21 -10.61 -23.24 -33.19
C PRO A 21 -10.11 -21.84 -33.56
N ALA A 22 -8.82 -21.76 -33.87
CA ALA A 22 -8.21 -20.91 -34.90
C ALA A 22 -7.36 -21.87 -35.78
N PRO A 23 -6.95 -21.57 -37.04
CA PRO A 23 -6.83 -20.26 -37.70
C PRO A 23 -7.35 -20.21 -39.17
N GLY A 24 -7.34 -19.03 -39.78
CA GLY A 24 -7.64 -18.85 -41.22
C GLY A 24 -6.85 -17.69 -41.80
N GLU A 25 -6.04 -17.99 -42.81
CA GLU A 25 -5.01 -17.17 -43.44
C GLU A 25 -5.53 -16.49 -44.73
N THR A 26 -4.93 -15.32 -45.04
CA THR A 26 -4.74 -14.68 -46.38
C THR A 26 -5.90 -14.12 -47.21
N THR A 27 -5.80 -12.82 -47.52
CA THR A 27 -5.68 -12.20 -48.87
C THR A 27 -5.57 -10.67 -48.67
N ASP A 28 -4.97 -9.81 -49.50
CA ASP A 28 -3.94 -9.79 -50.54
C ASP A 28 -3.83 -8.29 -50.93
N LYS A 29 -2.65 -7.81 -51.33
CA LYS A 29 -2.31 -6.56 -52.09
C LYS A 29 -3.05 -5.24 -51.70
N GLY A 30 -2.38 -4.16 -51.27
CA GLY A 30 -1.16 -3.57 -51.78
C GLY A 30 -1.46 -2.39 -52.71
N VAL A 31 -1.24 -1.14 -52.28
CA VAL A 31 -0.91 0.01 -53.15
C VAL A 31 -0.01 0.99 -52.38
N ARG A 32 1.21 1.20 -52.89
CA ARG A 32 2.12 2.28 -52.48
C ARG A 32 1.67 3.60 -53.13
N ARG A 33 1.78 4.73 -52.43
CA ARG A 33 2.46 5.93 -52.99
C ARG A 33 2.82 6.95 -51.91
N ALA A 34 4.02 7.47 -52.06
CA ALA A 34 4.71 8.41 -51.20
C ALA A 34 4.39 9.89 -51.52
N MET A 35 4.79 10.75 -50.58
CA MET A 35 5.35 12.11 -50.75
C MET A 35 4.56 13.17 -51.53
N THR A 36 4.14 14.20 -50.79
CA THR A 36 4.39 15.63 -51.07
C THR A 36 4.24 16.37 -49.74
N ASP A 37 5.33 16.75 -49.08
CA ASP A 37 5.87 18.12 -49.13
C ASP A 37 4.79 19.21 -49.08
N ARG A 38 4.70 19.89 -47.93
CA ARG A 38 4.20 21.25 -47.83
C ARG A 38 5.02 22.03 -46.79
N ASP A 39 6.18 22.45 -47.25
CA ASP A 39 6.76 23.79 -47.10
C ASP A 39 6.15 24.77 -46.06
N ARG A 40 7.04 25.18 -45.14
CA ARG A 40 7.36 26.58 -44.75
C ARG A 40 6.26 27.51 -44.19
N ARG A 41 6.60 28.01 -42.97
CA ARG A 41 6.24 29.30 -42.33
C ARG A 41 4.89 29.38 -41.61
N SER A 42 4.95 29.32 -40.28
CA SER A 42 4.36 30.38 -39.45
C SER A 42 5.03 30.45 -38.08
N VAL A 43 5.73 31.56 -37.92
CA VAL A 43 6.26 32.10 -36.66
C VAL A 43 5.08 32.56 -35.82
N LEU A 44 4.99 32.11 -34.57
CA LEU A 44 4.52 32.96 -33.46
C LEU A 44 5.23 32.48 -32.19
N ARG A 45 6.26 33.23 -31.81
CA ARG A 45 6.80 33.22 -30.44
C ARG A 45 5.71 33.76 -29.53
N LEU A 46 5.10 32.92 -28.70
CA LEU A 46 4.47 33.38 -27.47
C LEU A 46 5.46 33.24 -26.33
N SER A 47 6.16 34.34 -26.08
CA SER A 47 6.88 34.57 -24.83
C SER A 47 5.85 34.82 -23.73
N SER A 48 5.36 33.76 -23.10
CA SER A 48 4.59 33.91 -21.86
C SER A 48 5.58 34.18 -20.71
N ALA A 49 5.98 35.44 -20.57
CA ALA A 49 6.57 35.95 -19.34
C ALA A 49 5.46 36.07 -18.30
N ALA A 50 5.19 34.97 -17.58
CA ALA A 50 4.45 35.07 -16.33
C ALA A 50 5.40 35.66 -15.28
N ALA A 51 5.25 36.96 -15.03
CA ALA A 51 5.80 37.58 -13.84
C ALA A 51 5.07 36.99 -12.63
N ILE A 52 5.61 35.91 -12.06
CA ILE A 52 5.23 35.48 -10.71
C ILE A 52 5.95 36.45 -9.77
N THR A 53 5.31 37.58 -9.50
CA THR A 53 5.52 38.30 -8.24
C THR A 53 4.87 37.48 -7.13
N ALA A 54 5.51 36.38 -6.75
CA ALA A 54 5.29 35.78 -5.45
C ALA A 54 6.36 36.37 -4.54
N GLY A 55 5.99 37.44 -3.83
CA GLY A 55 6.70 37.80 -2.61
C GLY A 55 6.54 36.64 -1.63
N LEU A 56 7.42 35.64 -1.72
CA LEU A 56 7.63 34.71 -0.63
C LEU A 56 8.33 35.50 0.46
N VAL A 57 7.55 35.99 1.42
CA VAL A 57 8.06 36.11 2.78
C VAL A 57 8.26 34.67 3.25
N ALA A 58 9.41 34.11 2.92
CA ALA A 58 9.87 32.86 3.48
C ALA A 58 10.21 33.13 4.96
N GLY A 59 9.19 33.15 5.81
CA GLY A 59 9.42 32.88 7.22
C GLY A 59 10.08 31.50 7.34
N GLU A 60 10.94 31.30 8.33
CA GLU A 60 11.67 30.04 8.54
C GLU A 60 10.73 28.81 8.52
N GLY A 61 9.45 28.96 8.92
CA GLY A 61 8.43 27.92 8.81
C GLY A 61 8.01 27.52 7.39
N GLY A 62 8.10 28.44 6.41
CA GLY A 62 7.73 28.18 5.01
C GLY A 62 8.76 27.31 4.27
N ILE A 63 10.03 27.44 4.62
CA ILE A 63 11.12 26.66 4.03
C ILE A 63 11.09 25.22 4.55
N ALA A 64 10.82 25.03 5.85
CA ALA A 64 10.61 23.73 6.46
C ALA A 64 9.34 23.02 5.94
N HIS A 65 8.28 23.79 5.67
CA HIS A 65 7.04 23.26 5.08
C HIS A 65 7.22 22.87 3.59
N ALA A 66 7.94 23.67 2.81
CA ALA A 66 8.28 23.34 1.43
C ALA A 66 9.24 22.14 1.31
N ALA A 67 10.22 22.03 2.22
CA ALA A 67 11.14 20.89 2.28
C ALA A 67 10.41 19.58 2.64
N ARG A 68 9.44 19.62 3.57
CA ARG A 68 8.57 18.46 3.87
C ARG A 68 7.68 18.08 2.70
N ARG A 69 7.09 19.05 1.99
CA ARG A 69 6.33 18.80 0.76
C ARG A 69 7.17 18.20 -0.37
N ALA A 70 8.49 18.43 -0.38
CA ALA A 70 9.43 17.86 -1.34
C ALA A 70 9.99 16.49 -0.92
N ALA A 71 9.81 16.08 0.34
CA ALA A 71 10.30 14.80 0.82
C ALA A 71 9.40 13.67 0.27
N ARG A 72 9.83 13.10 -0.85
CA ARG A 72 9.22 11.89 -1.45
C ARG A 72 9.25 10.69 -0.51
N ARG A 73 10.13 10.74 0.50
CA ARG A 73 10.31 9.73 1.52
C ARG A 73 10.33 10.38 2.89
N ILE A 74 9.47 9.91 3.80
CA ILE A 74 9.41 10.32 5.20
C ILE A 74 9.75 9.10 6.04
N VAL A 75 10.63 9.25 7.04
CA VAL A 75 10.96 8.19 7.99
C VAL A 75 10.54 8.65 9.38
N LEU A 76 9.71 7.85 10.04
CA LEU A 76 9.18 8.09 11.37
C LEU A 76 9.50 6.92 12.29
N THR A 77 9.72 7.21 13.56
CA THR A 77 9.81 6.19 14.60
C THR A 77 8.51 6.19 15.39
N GLY A 78 7.90 5.02 15.55
CA GLY A 78 6.71 4.80 16.36
C GLY A 78 7.07 4.23 17.73
N ARG A 79 6.48 4.78 18.78
CA ARG A 79 6.47 4.18 20.12
C ARG A 79 5.05 3.81 20.53
N ARG A 80 4.82 2.54 20.88
CA ARG A 80 3.47 2.03 21.18
C ARG A 80 2.90 2.73 22.42
N THR A 81 1.69 3.28 22.30
CA THR A 81 0.95 3.94 23.38
C THR A 81 -0.36 3.23 23.74
N GLY A 82 -0.79 2.25 22.95
CA GLY A 82 -1.96 1.45 23.25
C GLY A 82 -2.13 0.29 22.28
N ALA A 83 -2.63 -0.83 22.78
CA ALA A 83 -2.98 -1.99 21.97
C ALA A 83 -3.91 -2.92 22.75
N ASN A 84 -4.70 -3.71 22.03
CA ASN A 84 -5.49 -4.81 22.59
C ASN A 84 -5.25 -6.13 21.82
N ILE A 85 -4.02 -6.35 21.37
CA ILE A 85 -3.64 -7.59 20.67
C ILE A 85 -3.81 -8.76 21.64
N PRO A 86 -4.64 -9.78 21.31
CA PRO A 86 -4.74 -10.97 22.13
C PRO A 86 -3.50 -11.85 21.94
N ASP A 87 -3.13 -12.60 22.98
CA ASP A 87 -2.00 -13.53 22.95
C ASP A 87 -2.17 -14.57 21.82
N VAL A 88 -3.42 -14.98 21.58
CA VAL A 88 -3.83 -15.86 20.49
C VAL A 88 -4.83 -15.12 19.59
N LEU A 89 -4.47 -14.94 18.33
CA LEU A 89 -5.38 -14.36 17.34
C LEU A 89 -6.53 -15.33 17.05
N THR A 90 -7.73 -14.77 16.88
CA THR A 90 -8.92 -15.51 16.44
C THR A 90 -9.42 -14.90 15.15
N ALA A 91 -9.68 -15.74 14.14
CA ALA A 91 -10.22 -15.26 12.87
C ALA A 91 -11.55 -14.51 13.10
N GLY A 92 -11.68 -13.33 12.50
CA GLY A 92 -12.86 -12.47 12.64
C GLY A 92 -12.88 -11.58 13.89
N VAL A 93 -11.92 -11.71 14.82
CA VAL A 93 -11.86 -10.88 16.03
C VAL A 93 -10.88 -9.72 15.80
N PRO A 94 -11.34 -8.47 15.73
CA PRO A 94 -10.47 -7.34 15.44
C PRO A 94 -9.63 -6.94 16.65
N TYR A 95 -8.46 -6.36 16.38
CA TYR A 95 -7.62 -5.68 17.37
C TYR A 95 -7.12 -4.34 16.81
N PHE A 96 -6.59 -3.50 17.69
CA PHE A 96 -5.99 -2.23 17.33
C PHE A 96 -4.59 -2.08 17.95
N VAL A 97 -3.82 -1.20 17.33
CA VAL A 97 -2.58 -0.66 17.89
C VAL A 97 -2.55 0.86 17.67
N ARG A 98 -1.88 1.56 18.57
CA ARG A 98 -1.66 3.00 18.52
C ARG A 98 -0.22 3.31 18.89
N TYR A 99 0.39 4.19 18.11
CA TYR A 99 1.74 4.68 18.33
C TYR A 99 1.77 6.21 18.37
N GLU A 100 2.69 6.75 19.16
CA GLU A 100 3.17 8.12 19.01
C GLU A 100 4.32 8.11 18.00
N LEU A 101 4.33 9.07 17.07
CA LEU A 101 5.29 9.14 15.98
C LEU A 101 6.28 10.28 16.20
N SER A 102 7.56 10.02 15.99
CA SER A 102 8.63 11.01 16.05
C SER A 102 9.44 11.06 14.76
N ASP A 103 9.96 12.24 14.41
CA ASP A 103 10.88 12.42 13.28
C ASP A 103 12.32 11.97 13.63
N ALA A 104 13.24 12.09 12.66
CA ALA A 104 14.65 11.73 12.84
C ALA A 104 15.39 12.56 13.92
N ARG A 105 14.83 13.69 14.36
CA ARG A 105 15.38 14.53 15.43
C ARG A 105 14.78 14.17 16.79
N GLY A 106 13.81 13.25 16.82
CA GLY A 106 13.07 12.86 18.03
C GLY A 106 11.91 13.80 18.36
N ASP A 107 11.56 14.74 17.48
CA ASP A 107 10.41 15.60 17.68
C ASP A 107 9.13 14.78 17.45
N SER A 108 8.15 14.89 18.35
CA SER A 108 6.82 14.30 18.13
C SER A 108 6.14 15.01 16.96
N VAL A 109 5.65 14.25 15.98
CA VAL A 109 5.05 14.77 14.74
C VAL A 109 3.66 14.20 14.44
N GLY A 110 3.13 13.37 15.33
CA GLY A 110 1.80 12.82 15.17
C GLY A 110 1.57 11.48 15.86
N THR A 111 0.54 10.78 15.38
CA THR A 111 0.15 9.47 15.88
C THR A 111 -0.19 8.51 14.74
N GLU A 112 -0.04 7.23 15.03
CA GLU A 112 -0.48 6.12 14.20
C GLU A 112 -1.65 5.42 14.88
N ASN A 113 -2.68 5.06 14.12
CA ASN A 113 -3.72 4.14 14.58
C ASN A 113 -3.98 3.09 13.50
N ALA A 114 -3.82 1.81 13.85
CA ALA A 114 -4.13 0.71 12.95
C ALA A 114 -5.24 -0.17 13.53
N HIS A 115 -6.15 -0.58 12.65
CA HIS A 115 -7.18 -1.57 12.93
C HIS A 115 -6.92 -2.82 12.09
N CYS A 116 -6.90 -3.96 12.76
CA CYS A 116 -6.46 -5.23 12.18
C CYS A 116 -7.55 -6.28 12.36
N LEU A 117 -7.77 -7.07 11.31
CA LEU A 117 -8.71 -8.18 11.28
C LEU A 117 -7.96 -9.44 10.81
N PRO A 118 -7.68 -10.40 11.71
CA PRO A 118 -7.24 -11.73 11.31
C PRO A 118 -8.34 -12.38 10.46
N VAL A 119 -8.01 -12.79 9.24
CA VAL A 119 -8.97 -13.50 8.35
C VAL A 119 -8.65 -14.98 8.23
N ALA A 120 -7.40 -15.38 8.49
CA ALA A 120 -6.98 -16.77 8.63
C ALA A 120 -5.97 -16.88 9.77
N VAL A 121 -6.10 -17.93 10.59
CA VAL A 121 -5.19 -18.24 11.70
C VAL A 121 -4.83 -19.72 11.60
N GLY A 122 -3.53 -20.01 11.54
CA GLY A 122 -2.98 -21.36 11.45
C GLY A 122 -1.79 -21.55 12.38
N LEU A 123 -1.22 -22.76 12.37
CA LEU A 123 -0.08 -23.14 13.20
C LEU A 123 1.26 -22.52 12.76
N ASP A 124 1.31 -21.94 11.55
CA ASP A 124 2.52 -21.36 10.98
C ASP A 124 2.43 -19.82 10.89
N GLY A 125 1.30 -19.23 11.27
CA GLY A 125 1.07 -17.79 11.10
C GLY A 125 -0.40 -17.43 11.04
N SER A 126 -0.67 -16.14 10.90
CA SER A 126 -2.01 -15.60 10.65
C SER A 126 -1.96 -14.66 9.46
N PHE A 127 -2.98 -14.68 8.60
CA PHE A 127 -3.15 -13.66 7.58
C PHE A 127 -4.09 -12.57 8.13
N VAL A 128 -3.62 -11.33 8.11
CA VAL A 128 -4.30 -10.17 8.70
C VAL A 128 -4.54 -9.13 7.63
N VAL A 129 -5.77 -8.61 7.57
CA VAL A 129 -6.11 -7.40 6.82
C VAL A 129 -6.08 -6.22 7.77
N ALA A 130 -5.45 -5.11 7.38
CA ALA A 130 -5.34 -3.94 8.23
C ALA A 130 -5.58 -2.63 7.48
N THR A 131 -6.12 -1.67 8.21
CA THR A 131 -6.22 -0.27 7.81
C THR A 131 -5.44 0.60 8.79
N LEU A 132 -4.73 1.59 8.27
CA LEU A 132 -3.82 2.46 9.00
C LEU A 132 -4.21 3.92 8.77
N VAL A 133 -4.17 4.71 9.83
CA VAL A 133 -4.29 6.16 9.77
C VAL A 133 -3.09 6.79 10.48
N LEU A 134 -2.32 7.57 9.73
CA LEU A 134 -1.31 8.47 10.28
C LEU A 134 -1.94 9.85 10.44
N SER A 135 -2.00 10.35 11.67
CA SER A 135 -2.43 11.71 11.98
C SER A 135 -1.20 12.54 12.29
N LEU A 136 -0.70 13.25 11.28
CA LEU A 136 0.50 14.09 11.36
C LEU A 136 0.11 15.56 11.54
N ASP A 137 1.04 16.39 12.01
CA ASP A 137 0.80 17.81 12.29
C ASP A 137 0.22 18.61 11.10
N ASP A 138 0.53 18.19 9.87
CA ASP A 138 0.15 18.88 8.63
C ASP A 138 -0.88 18.11 7.77
N GLY A 139 -1.42 16.99 8.27
CA GLY A 139 -2.50 16.27 7.61
C GLY A 139 -2.61 14.80 7.99
N LEU A 140 -3.56 14.12 7.36
CA LEU A 140 -3.78 12.68 7.53
C LEU A 140 -3.26 11.89 6.34
N ILE A 141 -2.73 10.69 6.58
CA ILE A 141 -2.49 9.66 5.57
C ILE A 141 -3.29 8.41 5.93
N THR A 142 -4.03 7.87 4.98
CA THR A 142 -4.76 6.59 5.13
C THR A 142 -4.10 5.53 4.28
N ALA A 143 -4.03 4.29 4.78
CA ALA A 143 -3.44 3.18 4.05
C ALA A 143 -4.11 1.85 4.42
N ALA A 144 -3.97 0.85 3.55
CA ALA A 144 -4.51 -0.49 3.77
C ALA A 144 -3.56 -1.60 3.29
N THR A 145 -3.70 -2.79 3.86
CA THR A 145 -2.86 -3.95 3.53
C THR A 145 -3.55 -5.28 3.84
N GLY A 146 -2.98 -6.37 3.32
CA GLY A 146 -3.09 -7.71 3.88
C GLY A 146 -1.69 -8.34 3.98
N PHE A 147 -1.36 -8.96 5.12
CA PHE A 147 -0.03 -9.52 5.37
C PHE A 147 -0.06 -10.82 6.17
N GLU A 148 1.00 -11.60 6.02
CA GLU A 148 1.29 -12.75 6.88
C GLU A 148 1.97 -12.27 8.17
N ARG A 149 1.38 -12.64 9.29
CA ARG A 149 1.86 -12.34 10.64
C ARG A 149 2.43 -13.62 11.26
N PRO A 150 3.71 -13.67 11.65
CA PRO A 150 4.29 -14.83 12.33
C PRO A 150 3.70 -15.04 13.74
N LEU A 151 3.80 -16.28 14.24
CA LEU A 151 3.39 -16.67 15.60
C LEU A 151 4.52 -16.54 16.64
N PRO A 152 4.21 -16.41 17.95
CA PRO A 152 3.03 -15.81 18.56
C PRO A 152 3.23 -14.31 18.83
N ALA A 153 2.14 -13.61 19.13
CA ALA A 153 2.05 -12.15 19.12
C ALA A 153 2.69 -11.44 20.31
N VAL A 154 2.48 -11.93 21.53
CA VAL A 154 2.69 -11.18 22.77
C VAL A 154 2.70 -12.19 23.91
N THR A 155 3.88 -12.47 24.48
CA THR A 155 4.17 -12.65 25.92
C THR A 155 5.67 -12.95 25.95
N GLU A 156 6.45 -11.94 26.30
CA GLU A 156 7.92 -11.95 26.32
C GLU A 156 8.56 -12.01 24.92
N PRO A 157 9.70 -11.32 24.71
CA PRO A 157 10.46 -11.53 23.48
C PRO A 157 10.83 -13.02 23.44
N PRO A 158 10.51 -13.78 22.37
CA PRO A 158 11.35 -14.92 22.07
C PRO A 158 12.79 -14.39 22.03
N VAL A 159 13.73 -15.14 22.58
CA VAL A 159 15.17 -14.85 22.51
C VAL A 159 15.64 -14.64 21.05
N GLU A 160 14.78 -14.96 20.08
CA GLU A 160 14.93 -14.75 18.63
C GLU A 160 13.68 -14.11 17.99
N ALA A 161 13.14 -13.01 18.53
CA ALA A 161 12.12 -12.24 17.81
C ALA A 161 12.72 -11.78 16.46
N ARG A 162 12.39 -12.49 15.38
CA ARG A 162 12.85 -12.13 14.04
C ARG A 162 12.24 -10.76 13.69
N PRO A 163 13.07 -9.77 13.34
CA PRO A 163 12.56 -8.56 12.72
C PRO A 163 11.69 -8.95 11.53
N TRP A 164 10.52 -8.36 11.47
CA TRP A 164 9.59 -8.57 10.37
C TRP A 164 9.05 -7.21 9.93
N SER A 165 8.64 -7.14 8.68
CA SER A 165 8.10 -5.93 8.09
C SER A 165 6.92 -6.25 7.20
N HIS A 166 6.10 -5.24 6.98
CA HIS A 166 5.00 -5.34 6.04
C HIS A 166 4.70 -3.99 5.38
N LEU A 167 4.04 -4.04 4.24
CA LEU A 167 3.81 -2.90 3.36
C LEU A 167 2.32 -2.59 3.28
N PHE A 168 1.97 -1.32 3.47
CA PHE A 168 0.65 -0.76 3.19
C PHE A 168 0.66 0.03 1.89
N ALA A 169 -0.44 -0.06 1.13
CA ALA A 169 -0.74 0.85 0.05
C ALA A 169 -1.43 2.10 0.60
N ILE A 170 -0.93 3.29 0.29
CA ILE A 170 -1.57 4.56 0.66
C ILE A 170 -2.84 4.72 -0.18
N THR A 171 -3.96 4.91 0.50
CA THR A 171 -5.30 5.02 -0.10
C THR A 171 -5.81 6.45 -0.19
N GLY A 172 -5.13 7.41 0.44
CA GLY A 172 -5.47 8.82 0.38
C GLY A 172 -4.87 9.62 1.53
N GLY A 173 -5.17 10.92 1.55
CA GLY A 173 -4.74 11.81 2.62
C GLY A 173 -5.44 13.16 2.59
N THR A 174 -5.15 13.98 3.60
CA THR A 174 -5.70 15.34 3.78
C THR A 174 -4.57 16.34 4.05
N GLY A 175 -4.89 17.64 4.03
CA GLY A 175 -3.90 18.68 4.30
C GLY A 175 -2.75 18.63 3.30
N ALA A 176 -1.51 18.57 3.79
CA ALA A 176 -0.31 18.41 2.98
C ALA A 176 -0.29 17.12 2.13
N TYR A 177 -1.09 16.12 2.50
CA TYR A 177 -1.17 14.81 1.85
C TYR A 177 -2.42 14.64 0.98
N THR A 178 -3.07 15.73 0.59
CA THR A 178 -4.24 15.66 -0.32
C THR A 178 -3.85 14.99 -1.64
N GLY A 179 -4.55 13.91 -2.00
CA GLY A 179 -4.24 13.11 -3.20
C GLY A 179 -3.02 12.19 -3.05
N ALA A 180 -2.51 11.99 -1.83
CA ALA A 180 -1.38 11.10 -1.59
C ALA A 180 -1.69 9.66 -2.05
N SER A 181 -0.69 9.06 -2.69
CA SER A 181 -0.62 7.65 -3.06
C SER A 181 0.83 7.19 -2.90
N GLY A 182 1.06 5.88 -2.90
CA GLY A 182 2.38 5.30 -2.62
C GLY A 182 2.30 4.17 -1.60
N SER A 183 3.32 4.04 -0.77
CA SER A 183 3.43 2.94 0.20
C SER A 183 3.95 3.37 1.57
N ILE A 184 3.59 2.60 2.59
CA ILE A 184 4.18 2.69 3.93
C ILE A 184 4.75 1.33 4.26
N THR A 185 6.06 1.25 4.48
CA THR A 185 6.70 0.06 5.04
C THR A 185 6.81 0.25 6.54
N ILE A 186 6.36 -0.72 7.33
CA ILE A 186 6.53 -0.75 8.78
C ILE A 186 7.46 -1.89 9.12
N ASP A 187 8.60 -1.53 9.73
CA ASP A 187 9.54 -2.48 10.32
C ASP A 187 9.28 -2.58 11.83
N HIS A 188 9.27 -3.81 12.36
CA HIS A 188 9.08 -4.09 13.80
C HIS A 188 10.38 -4.58 14.43
N PRO A 189 11.31 -3.67 14.80
CA PRO A 189 12.56 -4.04 15.46
C PRO A 189 12.36 -4.57 16.88
N ALA A 190 11.34 -4.08 17.59
CA ALA A 190 10.99 -4.52 18.93
C ALA A 190 9.47 -4.54 19.11
N ARG A 191 8.99 -5.05 20.26
CA ARG A 191 7.56 -5.18 20.54
C ARG A 191 6.83 -3.83 20.52
N ASP A 192 7.45 -2.81 21.07
CA ASP A 192 6.81 -1.51 21.33
C ASP A 192 7.42 -0.38 20.49
N GLU A 193 8.25 -0.74 19.51
CA GLU A 193 8.94 0.18 18.60
C GLU A 193 8.71 -0.25 17.16
N ASP A 194 8.27 0.71 16.35
CA ASP A 194 8.09 0.55 14.91
C ASP A 194 8.94 1.60 14.18
N VAL A 195 9.42 1.28 12.98
CA VAL A 195 10.01 2.25 12.06
C VAL A 195 9.15 2.29 10.81
N LEU A 196 8.60 3.47 10.50
CA LEU A 196 7.74 3.69 9.36
C LEU A 196 8.53 4.41 8.28
N THR A 197 8.63 3.80 7.10
CA THR A 197 9.08 4.47 5.87
C THR A 197 7.88 4.74 4.98
N ILE A 198 7.57 6.01 4.75
CA ILE A 198 6.49 6.47 3.88
C ILE A 198 7.12 6.93 2.56
N ASP A 199 6.80 6.25 1.47
CA ASP A 199 7.22 6.62 0.12
C ASP A 199 5.99 7.14 -0.66
N LEU A 200 5.98 8.44 -0.94
CA LEU A 200 4.90 9.11 -1.69
C LEU A 200 5.18 9.06 -3.19
N ALA A 201 4.19 8.63 -3.97
CA ALA A 201 4.25 8.65 -5.43
C ALA A 201 4.20 10.09 -5.98
N GLU A 202 4.70 10.28 -7.19
CA GLU A 202 4.60 11.57 -7.87
C GLU A 202 3.13 11.90 -8.16
N ALA A 203 2.73 13.16 -7.90
CA ALA A 203 1.46 13.66 -8.37
C ALA A 203 1.46 13.61 -9.90
N SER A 204 0.55 12.84 -10.50
CA SER A 204 0.35 12.87 -11.95
C SER A 204 -0.10 14.29 -12.36
N PRO A 205 0.48 14.86 -13.43
CA PRO A 205 0.23 16.24 -13.86
C PRO A 205 -1.20 16.51 -14.32
#